data_AF-A0A6H0CZZ5-F1
#
_entry.id   AF-A0A6H0CZZ5-F1
#
_cell.length_a   1.000
_cell.length_b   1.000
_cell.length_c   1.000
_cell.angle_alpha   90.00
_cell.angle_beta   90.00
_cell.angle_gamma   90.00
#
_symmetry.space_group_name_H-M   'P 1'
#
loop_
_entity.id
_entity.type
_entity.pdbx_description
1 polymer ?
#
loop_
_entity_poly.entity_id
_entity_poly.type
_entity_poly.pdbx_seq_one_letter_code
_entity_poly.pdbx_strand_id
1 'polypeptide(L)'
;MGDEGAEPWGDKGVALDADALAVYRAVLLHREGDPAALAAILGMSDRRVRAACDRLTELALLRPSRDRPDLIRAVSPDLGLELMLQREQQELLLRQERLAQTRSALRLLATEYAAAGGSADRSPDAVEVLRGMDEIRTHLESLAGRCTREVLSFQPGGALPTEALEASRPLNEQAMVRGVRFRTIYLQSITTDRVTTQYVRWARELGGDIRLAPTLPMRLLVVDHEVAVIPGETRAGLPTALLLRSAPVVRALHALFEAYWKDAEPFGTEPKEAPSVGPTAQERAVLRLLADGCKDETVARALGISVRTERRMVAELTARLGASSRFELAVKATRSGWV
;
A
#
# COMPACT_ATOMS: atom_id res chain seq x y z
N MET A 1 26.15 -8.45 33.63
CA MET A 1 24.70 -8.25 33.57
C MET A 1 24.51 -6.98 32.77
N GLY A 2 24.32 -6.97 31.47
CA GLY A 2 23.88 -7.99 30.51
C GLY A 2 23.15 -7.16 29.47
N ASP A 3 23.75 -6.97 28.31
CA ASP A 3 23.04 -6.39 27.18
C ASP A 3 23.48 -7.10 25.90
N GLU A 4 22.50 -7.80 25.34
CA GLU A 4 22.55 -8.68 24.19
C GLU A 4 22.47 -7.83 22.92
N GLY A 5 23.62 -7.53 22.33
CA GLY A 5 23.71 -7.07 20.95
C GLY A 5 23.63 -8.25 19.99
N ALA A 6 22.40 -8.66 19.65
CA ALA A 6 22.14 -9.62 18.58
C ALA A 6 22.65 -9.06 17.24
N GLU A 7 23.74 -9.62 16.71
CA GLU A 7 24.22 -9.34 15.36
C GLU A 7 23.29 -9.97 14.30
N PRO A 8 22.71 -9.17 13.38
CA PRO A 8 21.80 -9.67 12.36
C PRO A 8 22.58 -9.95 11.06
N TRP A 9 23.42 -10.99 11.05
CA TRP A 9 24.02 -11.51 9.83
C TRP A 9 23.70 -13.00 9.72
N GLY A 10 22.47 -13.28 9.28
CA GLY A 10 22.01 -14.62 8.96
C GLY A 10 22.81 -15.23 7.80
N ASP A 11 23.57 -16.26 8.15
CA ASP A 11 23.61 -17.55 7.47
C ASP A 11 24.12 -17.59 6.01
N LYS A 12 25.46 -17.50 5.86
CA LYS A 12 26.35 -18.18 4.87
C LYS A 12 27.70 -17.44 4.68
N GLY A 13 28.32 -16.97 5.76
CA GLY A 13 29.73 -16.63 5.73
C GLY A 13 30.55 -17.92 5.70
N VAL A 14 31.16 -18.27 4.57
CA VAL A 14 32.01 -19.47 4.49
C VAL A 14 33.29 -19.22 5.29
N ALA A 15 33.24 -19.53 6.59
CA ALA A 15 34.42 -19.49 7.45
C ALA A 15 35.30 -20.71 7.15
N LEU A 16 36.58 -20.47 6.82
CA LEU A 16 37.59 -21.53 6.73
C LEU A 16 37.84 -22.10 8.13
N ASP A 17 37.50 -23.36 8.34
CA ASP A 17 37.77 -24.05 9.59
C ASP A 17 39.27 -24.39 9.75
N ALA A 18 39.68 -24.74 10.97
CA ALA A 18 41.08 -25.04 11.29
C ALA A 18 41.65 -26.20 10.46
N ASP A 19 40.80 -27.18 10.12
CA ASP A 19 41.17 -28.32 9.26
C ASP A 19 41.45 -27.87 7.83
N ALA A 20 40.59 -27.04 7.22
CA ALA A 20 40.80 -26.49 5.89
C ALA A 20 42.07 -25.62 5.81
N LEU A 21 42.34 -24.80 6.82
CA LEU A 21 43.58 -24.02 6.88
C LEU A 21 44.83 -24.90 6.97
N ALA A 22 44.78 -25.98 7.77
CA ALA A 22 45.88 -26.93 7.90
C ALA A 22 46.15 -27.67 6.57
N VAL A 23 45.10 -28.13 5.89
CA VAL A 23 45.19 -28.79 4.58
C VAL A 23 45.73 -27.85 3.51
N TYR A 24 45.20 -26.62 3.43
CA TYR A 24 45.68 -25.63 2.45
C TYR A 24 47.17 -25.32 2.63
N ARG A 25 47.63 -25.14 3.88
CA ARG A 25 49.06 -24.92 4.20
C ARG A 25 49.93 -26.12 3.84
N ALA A 26 49.45 -27.34 4.13
CA ALA A 26 50.18 -28.56 3.79
C ALA A 26 50.38 -28.72 2.28
N VAL A 27 49.35 -28.44 1.48
CA VAL A 27 49.43 -28.44 0.01
C VAL A 27 50.39 -27.36 -0.50
N LEU A 28 50.41 -26.18 0.13
CA LEU A 28 51.31 -25.09 -0.25
C LEU A 28 52.79 -25.43 0.01
N LEU A 29 53.09 -26.12 1.11
CA LEU A 29 54.44 -26.50 1.53
C LEU A 29 55.00 -27.71 0.77
N HIS A 30 54.16 -28.69 0.43
CA HIS A 30 54.59 -29.94 -0.19
C HIS A 30 54.45 -29.93 -1.73
N ARG A 31 54.12 -28.76 -2.30
CA ARG A 31 53.97 -28.39 -3.72
C ARG A 31 52.96 -29.20 -4.55
N GLU A 32 52.71 -30.48 -4.28
CA GLU A 32 51.67 -31.30 -4.92
C GLU A 32 51.14 -32.36 -3.93
N GLY A 33 49.89 -32.23 -3.49
CA GLY A 33 49.34 -33.02 -2.38
C GLY A 33 48.50 -34.20 -2.84
N ASP A 34 49.01 -35.42 -2.64
CA ASP A 34 48.18 -36.63 -2.61
C ASP A 34 47.33 -36.62 -1.33
N PRO A 35 46.00 -36.73 -1.39
CA PRO A 35 45.12 -36.79 -0.22
C PRO A 35 45.54 -37.81 0.85
N ALA A 36 46.09 -38.97 0.45
CA ALA A 36 46.55 -39.98 1.40
C ALA A 36 47.84 -39.55 2.12
N ALA A 37 48.76 -38.91 1.40
CA ALA A 37 49.96 -38.32 1.98
C ALA A 37 49.65 -37.14 2.91
N LEU A 38 48.66 -36.31 2.56
CA LEU A 38 48.19 -35.20 3.40
C LEU A 38 47.58 -35.69 4.73
N ALA A 39 46.86 -36.81 4.72
CA ALA A 39 46.33 -37.44 5.93
C ALA A 39 47.44 -37.90 6.87
N ALA A 40 48.48 -38.55 6.32
CA ALA A 40 49.65 -38.99 7.09
C ALA A 40 50.45 -37.82 7.67
N ILE A 41 50.66 -36.74 6.91
CA ILE A 41 51.42 -35.55 7.35
C ILE A 41 50.68 -34.78 8.45
N LEU A 42 49.36 -34.65 8.33
CA LEU A 42 48.54 -33.85 9.26
C LEU A 42 48.05 -34.65 10.47
N GLY A 43 48.27 -35.98 10.51
CA GLY A 43 47.71 -36.86 11.54
C GLY A 43 46.17 -36.87 11.54
N MET A 44 45.56 -36.59 10.38
CA MET A 44 44.11 -36.52 10.20
C MET A 44 43.59 -37.79 9.55
N SER A 45 42.31 -38.12 9.76
CA SER A 45 41.69 -39.22 9.00
C SER A 45 41.43 -38.81 7.56
N ASP A 46 41.50 -39.77 6.64
CA ASP A 46 41.19 -39.58 5.21
C ASP A 46 39.85 -38.87 4.98
N ARG A 47 38.84 -39.19 5.79
CA ARG A 47 37.52 -38.56 5.70
C ARG A 47 37.57 -37.06 6.02
N ARG A 48 38.36 -36.65 7.00
CA ARG A 48 38.52 -35.22 7.36
C ARG A 48 39.31 -34.46 6.30
N VAL A 49 40.38 -35.05 5.78
CA VAL A 49 41.17 -34.43 4.71
C VAL A 49 40.35 -34.27 3.43
N ARG A 50 39.59 -35.30 3.02
CA ARG A 50 38.70 -35.21 1.85
C ARG A 50 37.66 -34.11 2.02
N ALA A 51 36.97 -34.06 3.17
CA ALA A 51 35.98 -33.01 3.42
C ALA A 51 36.58 -31.59 3.43
N ALA A 52 37.82 -31.43 3.94
CA ALA A 52 38.54 -30.17 3.88
C ALA A 52 38.97 -29.80 2.45
N CYS A 53 39.42 -30.78 1.65
CA CYS A 53 39.72 -30.58 0.23
C CYS A 53 38.48 -30.18 -0.58
N ASP A 54 37.33 -30.80 -0.32
CA ASP A 54 36.06 -30.48 -0.99
C ASP A 54 35.67 -29.02 -0.71
N ARG A 55 35.70 -28.61 0.57
CA ARG A 55 35.43 -27.21 0.98
C ARG A 55 36.39 -26.20 0.33
N LEU A 56 37.68 -26.50 0.33
CA LEU A 56 38.67 -25.62 -0.31
C LEU A 56 38.51 -25.57 -1.84
N THR A 57 37.99 -26.63 -2.45
CA THR A 57 37.67 -26.66 -3.88
C THR A 57 36.42 -25.83 -4.18
N GLU A 58 35.40 -25.88 -3.32
CA GLU A 58 34.22 -25.01 -3.40
C GLU A 58 34.60 -23.52 -3.30
N LEU A 59 35.57 -23.20 -2.45
CA LEU A 59 36.15 -21.86 -2.30
C LEU A 59 37.17 -21.49 -3.40
N ALA A 60 37.36 -22.34 -4.40
CA ALA A 60 38.36 -22.17 -5.46
C ALA A 60 39.82 -22.00 -4.97
N LEU A 61 40.12 -22.43 -3.74
CA LEU A 61 41.46 -22.40 -3.12
C LEU A 61 42.29 -23.65 -3.44
N LEU A 62 41.65 -24.74 -3.86
CA LEU A 62 42.30 -25.94 -4.39
C LEU A 62 41.78 -26.26 -5.80
N ARG A 63 42.67 -26.75 -6.66
CA ARG A 63 42.31 -27.25 -8.01
C ARG A 63 43.11 -28.50 -8.37
N PRO A 64 42.55 -29.39 -9.21
CA PRO A 64 43.33 -30.48 -9.80
C PRO A 64 44.52 -29.93 -10.59
N SER A 65 45.67 -30.57 -10.46
CA SER A 65 46.83 -30.24 -11.29
C SER A 65 46.57 -30.64 -12.74
N ARG A 66 46.96 -29.77 -13.69
CA ARG A 66 46.83 -30.07 -15.13
C ARG A 66 47.86 -31.09 -15.61
N ASP A 67 49.01 -31.15 -14.94
CA ASP A 67 50.12 -32.04 -15.29
C ASP A 67 49.93 -33.45 -14.69
N ARG A 68 49.27 -33.53 -13.53
CA ARG A 68 48.93 -34.78 -12.83
C ARG A 68 47.52 -34.68 -12.24
N PRO A 69 46.48 -35.12 -12.95
CA PRO A 69 45.08 -35.00 -12.51
C PRO A 69 44.77 -35.61 -11.14
N ASP A 70 45.58 -36.58 -10.70
CA ASP A 70 45.44 -37.27 -9.41
C ASP A 70 45.92 -36.41 -8.22
N LEU A 71 46.53 -35.25 -8.47
CA LEU A 71 47.07 -34.37 -7.44
C LEU A 71 46.36 -33.04 -7.38
N ILE A 72 46.32 -32.46 -6.17
CA ILE A 72 45.68 -31.19 -5.90
C ILE A 72 46.76 -30.12 -5.69
N ARG A 73 46.53 -28.94 -6.27
CA ARG A 73 47.39 -27.76 -6.15
C ARG A 73 46.65 -26.61 -5.47
N ALA A 74 47.39 -25.88 -4.63
CA ALA A 74 46.92 -24.63 -4.02
C ALA A 74 46.81 -23.50 -5.04
N VAL A 75 45.67 -22.83 -5.02
CA VAL A 75 45.41 -21.56 -5.72
C VAL A 75 45.66 -20.42 -4.74
N SER A 76 46.25 -19.32 -5.20
CA SER A 76 46.45 -18.12 -4.36
C SER A 76 45.10 -17.67 -3.77
N PRO A 77 45.01 -17.29 -2.48
CA PRO A 77 43.76 -16.85 -1.89
C PRO A 77 43.16 -15.63 -2.60
N ASP A 78 44.00 -14.70 -3.07
CA ASP A 78 43.55 -13.53 -3.83
C ASP A 78 42.90 -13.94 -5.17
N LEU A 79 43.50 -14.91 -5.86
CA LEU A 79 42.97 -15.45 -7.12
C LEU A 79 41.70 -16.29 -6.87
N GLY A 80 41.65 -17.05 -5.77
CA GLY A 80 40.47 -17.80 -5.35
C GLY A 80 39.29 -16.86 -5.07
N LEU A 81 39.53 -15.77 -4.32
CA LEU A 81 38.54 -14.73 -4.04
C LEU A 81 38.06 -14.05 -5.32
N GLU A 82 38.96 -13.69 -6.23
CA GLU A 82 38.61 -13.06 -7.51
C GLU A 82 37.69 -13.97 -8.34
N LEU A 83 38.01 -15.27 -8.44
CA LEU A 83 37.20 -16.25 -9.15
C LEU A 83 35.83 -16.47 -8.50
N MET A 84 35.76 -16.49 -7.18
CA MET A 84 34.49 -16.57 -6.44
C MET A 84 33.62 -15.33 -6.70
N LEU A 85 34.22 -14.15 -6.61
CA LEU A 85 33.52 -12.89 -6.86
C LEU A 85 33.00 -12.81 -8.31
N GLN A 86 33.82 -13.23 -9.28
CA GLN A 86 33.39 -13.33 -10.68
C GLN A 86 32.21 -14.28 -10.85
N ARG A 87 32.22 -15.45 -10.21
CA ARG A 87 31.11 -16.40 -10.26
C ARG A 87 29.82 -15.80 -9.68
N GLU A 88 29.88 -15.17 -8.51
CA GLU A 88 28.73 -14.50 -7.90
C GLU A 88 28.20 -13.36 -8.78
N GLN A 89 29.10 -12.54 -9.36
CA GLN A 89 28.72 -11.48 -10.30
C GLN A 89 28.01 -12.04 -11.54
N GLN A 90 28.48 -13.15 -12.09
CA GLN A 90 27.85 -13.82 -13.22
C GLN A 90 26.47 -14.38 -12.85
N GLU A 91 26.33 -15.00 -11.68
CA GLU A 91 25.04 -15.48 -11.18
C GLU A 91 24.05 -14.32 -10.98
N LEU A 92 24.51 -13.17 -10.49
CA LEU A 92 23.71 -11.96 -10.37
C LEU A 92 23.28 -11.41 -11.75
N LEU A 93 24.19 -11.34 -12.72
CA LEU A 93 23.88 -10.91 -14.08
C LEU A 93 22.82 -11.80 -14.73
N LEU A 94 22.95 -13.13 -14.61
CA LEU A 94 21.97 -14.09 -15.13
C LEU A 94 20.59 -13.92 -14.46
N ARG A 95 20.56 -13.68 -13.14
CA ARG A 95 19.31 -13.39 -12.42
C ARG A 95 18.67 -12.09 -12.91
N GLN A 96 19.47 -11.05 -13.13
CA GLN A 96 18.99 -9.77 -13.67
C GLN A 96 18.42 -9.94 -15.08
N GLU A 97 19.09 -10.69 -15.95
CA GLU A 97 18.63 -10.97 -17.30
C GLU A 97 17.29 -11.72 -17.29
N ARG A 98 17.15 -12.76 -16.45
CA ARG A 98 15.89 -13.49 -16.29
C ARG A 98 14.75 -12.57 -15.84
N LEU A 99 15.01 -11.66 -14.90
CA LEU A 99 14.02 -10.67 -14.47
C LEU A 99 13.64 -9.69 -15.60
N ALA A 100 14.61 -9.24 -16.39
CA ALA A 100 14.36 -8.37 -17.54
C ALA A 100 13.51 -9.06 -18.61
N GLN A 101 13.79 -10.33 -18.92
CA GLN A 101 13.01 -11.15 -19.83
C GLN A 101 11.56 -11.33 -19.34
N THR A 102 11.36 -11.68 -18.07
CA THR A 102 10.03 -11.76 -17.46
C THR A 102 9.28 -10.44 -17.54
N ARG A 103 9.93 -9.31 -17.25
CA ARG A 103 9.32 -7.97 -17.37
C ARG A 103 8.92 -7.66 -18.81
N SER A 104 9.73 -8.04 -19.79
CA SER A 104 9.40 -7.87 -21.21
C SER A 104 8.18 -8.70 -21.63
N ALA A 105 8.14 -9.98 -21.23
CA ALA A 105 6.99 -10.86 -21.50
C ALA A 105 5.69 -10.33 -20.87
N LEU A 106 5.77 -9.86 -19.61
CA LEU A 106 4.62 -9.23 -18.93
C LEU A 106 4.17 -7.94 -19.61
N ARG A 107 5.08 -7.13 -20.16
CA ARG A 107 4.71 -5.94 -20.94
C ARG A 107 3.98 -6.31 -22.22
N LEU A 108 4.41 -7.36 -22.92
CA LEU A 108 3.72 -7.86 -24.12
C LEU A 108 2.29 -8.33 -23.77
N LEU A 109 2.15 -9.13 -22.71
CA LEU A 109 0.84 -9.56 -22.22
C LEU A 109 -0.04 -8.37 -21.80
N ALA A 110 0.53 -7.35 -21.16
CA ALA A 110 -0.21 -6.13 -20.82
C ALA A 110 -0.66 -5.37 -22.08
N THR A 111 0.14 -5.34 -23.15
CA THR A 111 -0.28 -4.76 -24.43
C THR A 111 -1.37 -5.58 -25.11
N GLU A 112 -1.28 -6.91 -25.09
CA GLU A 112 -2.31 -7.82 -25.62
C GLU A 112 -3.61 -7.73 -24.82
N TYR A 113 -3.53 -7.67 -23.49
CA TYR A 113 -4.69 -7.46 -22.62
C TYR A 113 -5.36 -6.12 -22.91
N ALA A 114 -4.57 -5.05 -23.07
CA ALA A 114 -5.10 -3.75 -23.44
C ALA A 114 -5.73 -3.74 -24.85
N ALA A 115 -5.22 -4.53 -25.79
CA ALA A 115 -5.79 -4.68 -27.13
C ALA A 115 -7.06 -5.54 -27.14
N ALA A 116 -7.09 -6.61 -26.34
CA ALA A 116 -8.25 -7.50 -26.16
C ALA A 116 -9.40 -6.81 -25.41
N GLY A 117 -9.09 -5.82 -24.57
CA GLY A 117 -10.05 -4.99 -23.83
C GLY A 117 -10.86 -3.98 -24.66
N GLY A 118 -10.74 -3.97 -25.99
CA GLY A 118 -11.63 -3.18 -26.85
C GLY A 118 -11.57 -1.66 -26.62
N SER A 119 -10.37 -1.08 -26.60
CA SER A 119 -10.19 0.38 -26.69
C SER A 119 -9.00 0.72 -27.58
N ALA A 120 -9.26 0.67 -28.88
CA ALA A 120 -8.33 0.97 -29.96
C ALA A 120 -8.10 2.47 -30.23
N ASP A 121 -8.42 3.36 -29.28
CA ASP A 121 -8.16 4.80 -29.44
C ASP A 121 -7.90 5.48 -28.09
N ARG A 122 -6.69 5.33 -27.56
CA ARG A 122 -6.29 6.00 -26.32
C ARG A 122 -5.73 7.38 -26.64
N SER A 123 -6.62 8.36 -26.74
CA SER A 123 -6.25 9.73 -26.40
C SER A 123 -5.80 9.77 -24.92
N PRO A 124 -4.78 10.56 -24.56
CA PRO A 124 -4.37 10.77 -23.17
C PRO A 124 -5.47 11.38 -22.27
N ASP A 125 -6.56 11.87 -22.88
CA ASP A 125 -7.79 12.34 -22.20
C ASP A 125 -8.87 11.25 -22.01
N ALA A 126 -8.61 10.00 -22.36
CA ALA A 126 -9.62 8.94 -22.31
C ALA A 126 -10.07 8.61 -20.88
N VAL A 127 -11.39 8.62 -20.68
CA VAL A 127 -12.06 8.06 -19.50
C VAL A 127 -12.05 6.54 -19.62
N GLU A 128 -11.42 5.86 -18.66
CA GLU A 128 -11.36 4.41 -18.60
C GLU A 128 -12.47 3.88 -17.66
N VAL A 129 -13.27 2.93 -18.14
CA VAL A 129 -14.39 2.36 -17.38
C VAL A 129 -13.98 1.00 -16.82
N LEU A 130 -13.78 0.93 -15.51
CA LEU A 130 -13.46 -0.28 -14.76
C LEU A 130 -14.76 -1.00 -14.38
N ARG A 131 -14.83 -2.32 -14.61
CA ARG A 131 -16.03 -3.13 -14.43
C ARG A 131 -15.81 -4.26 -13.42
N GLY A 132 -16.65 -4.30 -12.41
CA GLY A 132 -16.58 -5.30 -11.35
C GLY A 132 -15.50 -4.98 -10.31
N MET A 133 -15.59 -5.65 -9.17
CA MET A 133 -14.71 -5.37 -8.03
C MET A 133 -13.26 -5.76 -8.27
N ASP A 134 -13.00 -6.80 -9.05
CA ASP A 134 -11.64 -7.26 -9.33
C ASP A 134 -10.85 -6.26 -10.16
N GLU A 135 -11.44 -5.78 -11.27
CA GLU A 135 -10.79 -4.78 -12.13
C GLU A 135 -10.54 -3.47 -11.37
N ILE A 136 -11.52 -3.04 -10.55
CA ILE A 136 -11.38 -1.86 -9.69
C ILE A 136 -10.21 -2.04 -8.71
N ARG A 137 -10.15 -3.17 -8.00
CA ARG A 137 -9.11 -3.46 -7.01
C ARG A 137 -7.72 -3.50 -7.64
N THR A 138 -7.54 -4.23 -8.74
CA THR A 138 -6.25 -4.32 -9.44
C THR A 138 -5.75 -2.93 -9.89
N HIS A 139 -6.65 -2.06 -10.36
CA HIS A 139 -6.27 -0.70 -10.73
C HIS A 139 -5.91 0.17 -9.51
N LEU A 140 -6.65 0.05 -8.41
CA LEU A 140 -6.34 0.75 -7.16
C LEU A 140 -4.98 0.31 -6.58
N GLU A 141 -4.67 -0.98 -6.60
CA GLU A 141 -3.36 -1.53 -6.21
C GLU A 141 -2.22 -0.96 -7.08
N SER A 142 -2.42 -0.92 -8.40
CA SER A 142 -1.47 -0.34 -9.33
C SER A 142 -1.23 1.16 -9.10
N LEU A 143 -2.28 1.91 -8.73
CA LEU A 143 -2.16 3.33 -8.39
C LEU A 143 -1.45 3.52 -7.04
N ALA A 144 -1.80 2.72 -6.02
CA ALA A 144 -1.17 2.77 -4.71
C ALA A 144 0.33 2.45 -4.80
N GLY A 145 0.74 1.49 -5.65
CA GLY A 145 2.15 1.15 -5.86
C GLY A 145 2.96 2.23 -6.60
N ARG A 146 2.31 3.09 -7.39
CA ARG A 146 2.95 4.17 -8.17
C ARG A 146 2.85 5.55 -7.53
N CYS A 147 2.02 5.70 -6.51
CA CYS A 147 1.82 6.97 -5.82
C CYS A 147 3.10 7.41 -5.09
N THR A 148 3.47 8.67 -5.31
CA THR A 148 4.71 9.28 -4.82
C THR A 148 4.51 10.52 -3.96
N ARG A 149 3.36 11.19 -4.04
CA ARG A 149 3.14 12.50 -3.40
C ARG A 149 1.95 12.50 -2.46
N GLU A 150 0.76 12.24 -2.99
CA GLU A 150 -0.46 12.50 -2.23
C GLU A 150 -1.66 11.68 -2.74
N VAL A 151 -2.50 11.26 -1.79
CA VAL A 151 -3.79 10.64 -2.01
C VAL A 151 -4.86 11.46 -1.32
N LEU A 152 -5.86 11.90 -2.08
CA LEU A 152 -7.04 12.63 -1.59
C LEU A 152 -8.26 11.74 -1.71
N SER A 153 -9.11 11.66 -0.69
CA SER A 153 -10.34 10.87 -0.82
C SER A 153 -11.58 11.38 -0.09
N PHE A 154 -12.75 11.15 -0.70
CA PHE A 154 -14.06 11.30 -0.09
C PHE A 154 -14.64 9.92 0.20
N GLN A 155 -15.08 9.70 1.44
CA GLN A 155 -15.70 8.46 1.90
C GLN A 155 -17.16 8.72 2.33
N PRO A 156 -18.12 8.76 1.37
CA PRO A 156 -19.53 9.03 1.63
C PRO A 156 -20.31 7.82 2.18
N GLY A 157 -19.69 6.64 2.23
CA GLY A 157 -20.29 5.48 2.90
C GLY A 157 -19.95 5.59 4.38
N GLY A 158 -20.96 5.64 5.25
CA GLY A 158 -20.80 5.75 6.71
C GLY A 158 -19.89 4.64 7.27
N ALA A 159 -20.45 3.63 7.92
CA ALA A 159 -19.63 2.48 8.32
C ALA A 159 -19.07 1.78 7.07
N LEU A 160 -17.74 1.59 7.04
CA LEU A 160 -17.08 0.84 5.97
C LEU A 160 -17.12 -0.66 6.27
N PRO A 161 -17.38 -1.53 5.27
CA PRO A 161 -17.31 -2.97 5.47
C PRO A 161 -15.91 -3.38 5.97
N THR A 162 -15.85 -4.24 6.98
CA THR A 162 -14.58 -4.71 7.57
C THR A 162 -13.63 -5.27 6.52
N GLU A 163 -14.15 -6.09 5.60
CA GLU A 163 -13.39 -6.68 4.49
C GLU A 163 -12.72 -5.61 3.60
N ALA A 164 -13.40 -4.50 3.34
CA ALA A 164 -12.86 -3.41 2.55
C ALA A 164 -11.74 -2.66 3.30
N LEU A 165 -11.89 -2.49 4.62
CA LEU A 165 -10.86 -1.89 5.47
C LEU A 165 -9.62 -2.78 5.53
N GLU A 166 -9.78 -4.07 5.80
CA GLU A 166 -8.70 -5.06 5.87
C GLU A 166 -7.95 -5.17 4.55
N ALA A 167 -8.65 -5.22 3.41
CA ALA A 167 -8.02 -5.27 2.09
C ALA A 167 -7.21 -4.01 1.78
N SER A 168 -7.68 -2.83 2.20
CA SER A 168 -7.00 -1.55 1.92
C SER A 168 -5.82 -1.27 2.84
N ARG A 169 -5.79 -1.88 4.04
CA ARG A 169 -4.83 -1.57 5.10
C ARG A 169 -3.37 -1.74 4.68
N PRO A 170 -2.93 -2.89 4.10
CA PRO A 170 -1.53 -3.08 3.72
C PRO A 170 -1.06 -2.12 2.63
N LEU A 171 -1.94 -1.80 1.66
CA LEU A 171 -1.63 -0.89 0.57
C LEU A 171 -1.44 0.54 1.07
N ASN A 172 -2.32 0.99 1.96
CA ASN A 172 -2.25 2.31 2.55
C ASN A 172 -1.02 2.44 3.46
N GLU A 173 -0.74 1.43 4.28
CA GLU A 173 0.44 1.40 5.14
C GLU A 173 1.73 1.51 4.32
N GLN A 174 1.87 0.69 3.27
CA GLN A 174 3.05 0.75 2.39
C GLN A 174 3.20 2.11 1.71
N ALA A 175 2.11 2.76 1.32
CA ALA A 175 2.16 4.09 0.71
C ALA A 175 2.56 5.17 1.73
N MET A 176 1.97 5.16 2.93
CA MET A 176 2.28 6.10 4.01
C MET A 176 3.73 5.97 4.48
N VAL A 177 4.25 4.75 4.63
CA VAL A 177 5.67 4.51 5.00
C VAL A 177 6.64 5.06 3.95
N ARG A 178 6.26 5.10 2.67
CA ARG A 178 7.06 5.75 1.61
C ARG A 178 6.99 7.29 1.65
N GLY A 179 6.22 7.88 2.57
CA GLY A 179 6.06 9.33 2.71
C GLY A 179 4.94 9.94 1.88
N VAL A 180 4.03 9.12 1.31
CA VAL A 180 2.84 9.63 0.61
C VAL A 180 1.90 10.28 1.62
N ARG A 181 1.47 11.52 1.35
CA ARG A 181 0.47 12.20 2.19
C ARG A 181 -0.92 11.66 1.91
N PHE A 182 -1.68 11.36 2.95
CA PHE A 182 -3.08 10.98 2.82
C PHE A 182 -3.96 12.07 3.42
N ARG A 183 -4.88 12.62 2.64
CA ARG A 183 -5.91 13.55 3.09
C ARG A 183 -7.28 12.94 2.79
N THR A 184 -8.00 12.56 3.84
CA THR A 184 -9.29 11.89 3.68
C THR A 184 -10.40 12.60 4.42
N ILE A 185 -11.53 12.79 3.75
CA ILE A 185 -12.76 13.28 4.37
C ILE A 185 -13.75 12.13 4.51
N TYR A 186 -14.14 11.84 5.74
CA TYR A 186 -15.20 10.90 6.07
C TYR A 186 -16.50 11.63 6.43
N LEU A 187 -17.63 10.91 6.38
CA LEU A 187 -18.85 11.42 6.99
C LEU A 187 -18.74 11.47 8.52
N GLN A 188 -19.30 12.48 9.15
CA GLN A 188 -19.32 12.60 10.61
C GLN A 188 -19.96 11.38 11.30
N SER A 189 -20.88 10.68 10.62
CA SER A 189 -21.55 9.49 11.13
C SER A 189 -20.61 8.31 11.46
N ILE A 190 -19.38 8.28 10.90
CA ILE A 190 -18.40 7.21 11.19
C ILE A 190 -18.02 7.16 12.68
N THR A 191 -18.17 8.27 13.39
CA THR A 191 -17.86 8.38 14.83
C THR A 191 -18.71 7.47 15.70
N THR A 192 -19.86 7.02 15.18
CA THR A 192 -20.75 6.07 15.86
C THR A 192 -20.40 4.61 15.57
N ASP A 193 -19.54 4.33 14.59
CA ASP A 193 -19.10 2.99 14.23
C ASP A 193 -17.70 2.71 14.79
N ARG A 194 -17.61 1.71 15.68
CA ARG A 194 -16.37 1.39 16.40
C ARG A 194 -15.27 0.89 15.46
N VAL A 195 -15.63 0.09 14.45
CA VAL A 195 -14.68 -0.53 13.51
C VAL A 195 -14.05 0.55 12.63
N THR A 196 -14.88 1.38 11.99
CA THR A 196 -14.41 2.49 11.16
C THR A 196 -13.63 3.51 11.99
N THR A 197 -14.07 3.83 13.20
CA THR A 197 -13.35 4.74 14.10
C THR A 197 -11.95 4.21 14.46
N GLN A 198 -11.81 2.91 14.72
CA GLN A 198 -10.50 2.30 15.01
C GLN A 198 -9.57 2.36 13.80
N TYR A 199 -10.08 2.06 12.60
CA TYR A 199 -9.31 2.17 11.37
C TYR A 199 -8.83 3.60 11.11
N VAL A 200 -9.73 4.58 11.28
CA VAL A 200 -9.41 6.00 11.09
C VAL A 200 -8.38 6.49 12.11
N ARG A 201 -8.45 6.04 13.37
CA ARG A 201 -7.40 6.33 14.38
C ARG A 201 -6.03 5.78 13.96
N TRP A 202 -5.98 4.52 13.54
CA TRP A 202 -4.75 3.88 13.04
C TRP A 202 -4.16 4.65 11.85
N ALA A 203 -5.00 5.03 10.86
CA ALA A 203 -4.54 5.78 9.70
C ALA A 203 -3.99 7.18 10.09
N ARG A 204 -4.57 7.82 11.11
CA ARG A 204 -4.08 9.10 11.64
C ARG A 204 -2.73 8.93 12.36
N GLU A 205 -2.57 7.87 13.15
CA GLU A 205 -1.31 7.56 13.86
C GLU A 205 -0.14 7.32 12.88
N LEU A 206 -0.43 6.80 11.68
CA LEU A 206 0.51 6.66 10.57
C LEU A 206 0.81 7.95 9.79
N GLY A 207 0.21 9.08 10.20
CA GLY A 207 0.43 10.39 9.57
C GLY A 207 -0.62 10.79 8.53
N GLY A 208 -1.73 10.07 8.42
CA GLY A 208 -2.88 10.49 7.60
C GLY A 208 -3.59 11.71 8.20
N ASP A 209 -3.91 12.70 7.38
CA ASP A 209 -4.76 13.83 7.75
C ASP A 209 -6.22 13.46 7.45
N ILE A 210 -7.05 13.50 8.48
CA ILE A 210 -8.41 12.99 8.44
C ILE A 210 -9.34 14.07 8.95
N ARG A 211 -10.35 14.38 8.14
CA ARG A 211 -11.42 15.32 8.49
C ARG A 211 -12.79 14.70 8.34
N LEU A 212 -13.78 15.32 8.99
CA LEU A 212 -15.18 14.92 9.02
C LEU A 212 -16.04 16.00 8.37
N ALA A 213 -16.96 15.59 7.51
CA ALA A 213 -17.99 16.45 6.95
C ALA A 213 -19.38 15.85 7.18
N PRO A 214 -20.44 16.66 7.29
CA PRO A 214 -21.80 16.13 7.48
C PRO A 214 -22.30 15.42 6.22
N THR A 215 -21.93 15.90 5.02
CA THR A 215 -22.30 15.32 3.73
C THR A 215 -21.11 15.33 2.78
N LEU A 216 -21.12 14.41 1.80
CA LEU A 216 -20.12 14.31 0.75
C LEU A 216 -20.80 14.08 -0.60
N PRO A 217 -20.33 14.71 -1.69
CA PRO A 217 -21.06 14.74 -2.96
C PRO A 217 -21.00 13.41 -3.71
N MET A 218 -19.88 12.69 -3.56
CA MET A 218 -19.63 11.40 -4.18
C MET A 218 -18.43 10.72 -3.52
N ARG A 219 -18.21 9.44 -3.83
CA ARG A 219 -16.92 8.80 -3.54
C ARG A 219 -15.90 9.34 -4.53
N LEU A 220 -14.73 9.71 -4.02
CA LEU A 220 -13.68 10.31 -4.81
C LEU A 220 -12.35 9.78 -4.31
N LEU A 221 -11.44 9.46 -5.24
CA LEU A 221 -10.03 9.24 -4.99
C LEU A 221 -9.24 10.04 -6.01
N VAL A 222 -8.28 10.85 -5.57
CA VAL A 222 -7.32 11.55 -6.44
C VAL A 222 -5.93 11.10 -6.01
N VAL A 223 -5.09 10.71 -6.97
CA VAL A 223 -3.72 10.26 -6.74
C VAL A 223 -2.76 11.18 -7.49
N ASP A 224 -1.79 11.73 -6.76
CA ASP A 224 -0.71 12.61 -7.25
C ASP A 224 -1.18 13.83 -8.08
N HIS A 225 -2.47 14.21 -7.99
CA HIS A 225 -3.13 15.22 -8.82
C HIS A 225 -3.18 14.90 -10.32
N GLU A 226 -2.94 13.65 -10.69
CA GLU A 226 -2.84 13.20 -12.10
C GLU A 226 -3.94 12.22 -12.47
N VAL A 227 -4.45 11.46 -11.51
CA VAL A 227 -5.48 10.45 -11.72
C VAL A 227 -6.59 10.62 -10.72
N ALA A 228 -7.84 10.57 -11.18
CA ALA A 228 -9.00 10.51 -10.31
C ALA A 228 -9.81 9.24 -10.57
N VAL A 229 -10.38 8.67 -9.51
CA VAL A 229 -11.30 7.53 -9.57
C VAL A 229 -12.61 7.92 -8.90
N ILE A 230 -13.71 7.76 -9.62
CA ILE A 230 -15.08 8.02 -9.14
C ILE A 230 -15.99 6.84 -9.47
N PRO A 231 -17.10 6.62 -8.75
CA PRO A 231 -18.09 5.61 -9.11
C PRO A 231 -18.65 5.87 -10.52
N GLY A 232 -18.81 4.80 -11.29
CA GLY A 232 -19.58 4.81 -12.53
C GLY A 232 -21.01 4.31 -12.29
N GLU A 233 -21.78 4.22 -13.37
CA GLU A 233 -23.12 3.61 -13.34
C GLU A 233 -23.01 2.09 -13.18
N THR A 234 -23.75 1.52 -12.23
CA THR A 234 -23.89 0.07 -12.11
C THR A 234 -24.48 -0.51 -13.41
N ARG A 235 -23.78 -1.44 -14.04
CA ARG A 235 -24.24 -2.12 -15.26
C ARG A 235 -24.28 -3.62 -15.01
N ALA A 236 -25.38 -4.26 -15.42
CA ALA A 236 -25.61 -5.70 -15.24
C ALA A 236 -25.44 -6.18 -13.77
N GLY A 237 -25.78 -5.33 -12.79
CA GLY A 237 -25.66 -5.63 -11.36
C GLY A 237 -24.22 -5.58 -10.81
N LEU A 238 -23.23 -5.23 -11.62
CA LEU A 238 -21.83 -5.10 -11.19
C LEU A 238 -21.46 -3.64 -10.92
N PRO A 239 -20.67 -3.36 -9.88
CA PRO A 239 -20.16 -2.02 -9.63
C PRO A 239 -19.20 -1.60 -10.75
N THR A 240 -19.19 -0.32 -11.08
CA THR A 240 -18.24 0.26 -12.04
C THR A 240 -17.54 1.46 -11.42
N ALA A 241 -16.34 1.75 -11.91
CA ALA A 241 -15.62 2.97 -11.58
C ALA A 241 -15.06 3.61 -12.85
N LEU A 242 -15.00 4.94 -12.84
CA LEU A 242 -14.37 5.72 -13.90
C LEU A 242 -12.99 6.14 -13.43
N LEU A 243 -11.97 5.78 -14.21
CA LEU A 243 -10.62 6.25 -14.05
C LEU A 243 -10.37 7.39 -15.04
N LEU A 244 -10.01 8.54 -14.50
CA LEU A 244 -9.91 9.80 -15.21
C LEU A 244 -8.45 10.28 -15.17
N ARG A 245 -7.87 10.54 -16.35
CA ARG A 245 -6.50 11.06 -16.49
C ARG A 245 -6.45 12.45 -17.13
N SER A 246 -7.59 12.97 -17.58
CA SER A 246 -7.66 14.29 -18.19
C SER A 246 -7.32 15.36 -17.15
N ALA A 247 -6.20 16.06 -17.36
CA ALA A 247 -5.70 17.08 -16.44
C ALA A 247 -6.74 18.16 -16.05
N PRO A 248 -7.57 18.74 -16.95
CA PRO A 248 -8.62 19.68 -16.54
C PRO A 248 -9.67 19.05 -15.62
N VAL A 249 -10.07 17.80 -15.87
CA VAL A 249 -11.04 17.08 -15.03
C VAL A 249 -10.46 16.79 -13.65
N VAL A 250 -9.23 16.29 -13.60
CA VAL A 250 -8.56 16.00 -12.33
C VAL A 250 -8.34 17.27 -11.50
N ARG A 251 -7.98 18.40 -12.14
CA ARG A 251 -7.91 19.71 -11.45
C ARG A 251 -9.26 20.16 -10.90
N ALA A 252 -10.36 19.94 -11.62
CA ALA A 252 -11.69 20.28 -11.12
C ALA A 252 -12.09 19.42 -9.91
N LEU A 253 -11.82 18.11 -9.96
CA LEU A 253 -12.07 17.19 -8.84
C LEU A 253 -11.18 17.50 -7.62
N HIS A 254 -9.94 17.91 -7.87
CA HIS A 254 -9.06 18.42 -6.83
C HIS A 254 -9.61 19.70 -6.18
N ALA A 255 -10.08 20.66 -6.97
CA ALA A 255 -10.68 21.89 -6.45
C ALA A 255 -11.95 21.60 -5.63
N LEU A 256 -12.77 20.64 -6.07
CA LEU A 256 -13.91 20.13 -5.29
C LEU A 256 -13.44 19.56 -3.95
N PHE A 257 -12.37 18.76 -3.94
CA PHE A 257 -11.78 18.24 -2.71
C PHE A 257 -11.36 19.36 -1.76
N GLU A 258 -10.62 20.36 -2.24
CA GLU A 258 -10.15 21.47 -1.42
C GLU A 258 -11.29 22.31 -0.82
N ALA A 259 -12.37 22.51 -1.58
CA ALA A 259 -13.56 23.22 -1.07
C ALA A 259 -14.18 22.50 0.14
N TYR A 260 -14.38 21.19 0.05
CA TYR A 260 -14.87 20.39 1.18
C TYR A 260 -13.84 20.29 2.31
N TRP A 261 -12.56 20.22 1.99
CA TRP A 261 -11.49 20.10 2.98
C TRP A 261 -11.43 21.32 3.89
N LYS A 262 -11.58 22.52 3.33
CA LYS A 262 -11.56 23.79 4.07
C LYS A 262 -12.64 23.84 5.16
N ASP A 263 -13.82 23.32 4.85
CA ASP A 263 -14.99 23.37 5.73
C ASP A 263 -15.12 22.13 6.65
N ALA A 264 -14.35 21.06 6.37
CA ALA A 264 -14.37 19.82 7.16
C ALA A 264 -13.61 19.96 8.49
N GLU A 265 -14.11 19.27 9.53
CA GLU A 265 -13.56 19.34 10.89
C GLU A 265 -12.49 18.25 11.11
N PRO A 266 -11.33 18.57 11.71
CA PRO A 266 -10.32 17.55 12.01
C PRO A 266 -10.85 16.41 12.89
N PHE A 267 -10.55 15.17 12.53
CA PHE A 267 -10.96 14.02 13.33
C PHE A 267 -10.23 13.98 14.68
N GLY A 268 -10.97 13.76 15.76
CA GLY A 268 -10.42 13.61 17.11
C GLY A 268 -10.10 14.92 17.81
N THR A 269 -10.58 16.07 17.32
CA THR A 269 -10.78 17.23 18.20
C THR A 269 -11.95 16.94 19.13
N GLU A 270 -11.81 17.28 20.42
CA GLU A 270 -12.94 17.18 21.35
C GLU A 270 -14.15 17.94 20.78
N PRO A 271 -15.39 17.45 21.00
CA PRO A 271 -16.58 18.16 20.54
C PRO A 271 -16.50 19.57 21.12
N LYS A 272 -16.40 20.58 20.26
CA LYS A 272 -16.73 21.94 20.70
C LYS A 272 -18.12 21.83 21.31
N GLU A 273 -18.31 22.37 22.51
CA GLU A 273 -19.62 22.45 23.15
C GLU A 273 -20.65 22.79 22.08
N ALA A 274 -21.70 21.96 21.98
CA ALA A 274 -22.74 22.15 20.98
C ALA A 274 -23.14 23.63 21.02
N PRO A 275 -23.15 24.34 19.88
CA PRO A 275 -23.30 25.78 19.87
C PRO A 275 -24.51 26.15 20.73
N SER A 276 -24.28 26.97 21.77
CA SER A 276 -25.34 27.43 22.67
C SER A 276 -26.44 28.18 21.91
N VAL A 277 -26.11 28.64 20.69
CA VAL A 277 -27.00 29.30 19.75
C VAL A 277 -26.79 28.70 18.34
N GLY A 278 -27.77 27.93 17.86
CA GLY A 278 -27.84 27.46 16.47
C GLY A 278 -27.70 25.95 16.25
N PRO A 279 -27.84 25.47 15.00
CA PRO A 279 -27.74 24.07 14.67
C PRO A 279 -26.27 23.64 14.51
N THR A 280 -25.97 22.39 14.84
CA THR A 280 -24.69 21.74 14.49
C THR A 280 -24.50 21.65 12.97
N ALA A 281 -23.28 21.35 12.49
CA ALA A 281 -23.03 21.15 11.06
C ALA A 281 -23.93 20.05 10.46
N GLN A 282 -24.14 18.97 11.21
CA GLN A 282 -25.00 17.85 10.81
C GLN A 282 -26.48 18.24 10.79
N GLU A 283 -26.97 18.97 11.79
CA GLU A 283 -28.34 19.51 11.82
C GLU A 283 -28.60 20.52 10.70
N ARG A 284 -27.62 21.39 10.41
CA ARG A 284 -27.69 22.33 9.28
C ARG A 284 -27.78 21.59 7.94
N ALA A 285 -27.03 20.50 7.78
CA ALA A 285 -27.12 19.67 6.60
C ALA A 285 -28.50 18.99 6.47
N VAL A 286 -29.08 18.50 7.58
CA VAL A 286 -30.47 18.02 7.60
C VAL A 286 -31.41 19.12 7.10
N LEU A 287 -31.39 20.31 7.72
CA LEU A 287 -32.29 21.40 7.37
C LEU A 287 -32.18 21.83 5.89
N ARG A 288 -30.97 21.89 5.34
CA ARG A 288 -30.73 22.18 3.92
C ARG A 288 -31.34 21.13 3.00
N LEU A 289 -31.07 19.85 3.25
CA LEU A 289 -31.64 18.76 2.44
C LEU A 289 -33.17 18.71 2.54
N LEU A 290 -33.73 19.02 3.71
CA LEU A 290 -35.18 19.17 3.89
C LEU A 290 -35.74 20.35 3.09
N ALA A 291 -35.04 21.49 3.08
CA ALA A 291 -35.41 22.67 2.30
C ALA A 291 -35.35 22.42 0.78
N ASP A 292 -34.41 21.58 0.33
CA ASP A 292 -34.32 21.09 -1.05
C ASP A 292 -35.41 20.07 -1.42
N GLY A 293 -36.32 19.75 -0.49
CA GLY A 293 -37.44 18.83 -0.71
C GLY A 293 -37.06 17.34 -0.64
N CYS A 294 -35.87 17.00 -0.12
CA CYS A 294 -35.45 15.61 0.00
C CYS A 294 -36.31 14.83 1.02
N LYS A 295 -36.63 13.58 0.68
CA LYS A 295 -37.29 12.61 1.59
C LYS A 295 -36.32 12.07 2.64
N ASP A 296 -36.84 11.59 3.77
CA ASP A 296 -36.07 11.06 4.91
C ASP A 296 -35.01 10.05 4.48
N GLU A 297 -35.34 9.11 3.58
CA GLU A 297 -34.41 8.08 3.11
C GLU A 297 -33.23 8.67 2.33
N THR A 298 -33.44 9.80 1.65
CA THR A 298 -32.40 10.50 0.90
C THR A 298 -31.51 11.31 1.83
N VAL A 299 -32.11 11.99 2.82
CA VAL A 299 -31.39 12.73 3.86
C VAL A 299 -30.51 11.79 4.68
N ALA A 300 -31.09 10.67 5.15
CA ALA A 300 -30.39 9.65 5.92
C ALA A 300 -29.21 9.06 5.14
N ARG A 301 -29.40 8.75 3.84
CA ARG A 301 -28.34 8.25 2.96
C ARG A 301 -27.21 9.26 2.78
N ALA A 302 -27.54 10.53 2.53
CA ALA A 302 -26.55 11.59 2.32
C ALA A 302 -25.68 11.86 3.57
N LEU A 303 -26.26 11.70 4.76
CA LEU A 303 -25.58 11.83 6.05
C LEU A 303 -24.92 10.53 6.52
N GLY A 304 -25.12 9.41 5.81
CA GLY A 304 -24.61 8.10 6.21
C GLY A 304 -25.13 7.62 7.56
N ILE A 305 -26.39 7.92 7.90
CA ILE A 305 -27.07 7.52 9.15
C ILE A 305 -28.33 6.69 8.87
N SER A 306 -28.90 6.08 9.90
CA SER A 306 -30.20 5.39 9.78
C SER A 306 -31.35 6.39 9.63
N VAL A 307 -32.42 5.99 8.92
CA VAL A 307 -33.67 6.79 8.82
C VAL A 307 -34.25 7.09 10.21
N ARG A 308 -34.11 6.17 11.16
CA ARG A 308 -34.52 6.38 12.55
C ARG A 308 -33.73 7.52 13.21
N THR A 309 -32.43 7.58 12.99
CA THR A 309 -31.56 8.65 13.52
C THR A 309 -31.92 9.99 12.89
N GLU A 310 -32.11 10.03 11.58
CA GLU A 310 -32.54 11.23 10.86
C GLU A 310 -33.87 11.76 11.40
N ARG A 311 -34.90 10.91 11.52
CA ARG A 311 -36.21 11.31 12.06
C ARG A 311 -36.14 11.84 13.48
N ARG A 312 -35.27 11.27 14.32
CA ARG A 312 -35.02 11.77 15.67
C ARG A 312 -34.44 13.19 15.62
N MET A 313 -33.43 13.43 14.78
CA MET A 313 -32.84 14.77 14.60
C MET A 313 -33.89 15.78 14.11
N VAL A 314 -34.75 15.40 13.15
CA VAL A 314 -35.83 16.26 12.67
C VAL A 314 -36.83 16.58 13.77
N ALA A 315 -37.21 15.61 14.60
CA ALA A 315 -38.11 15.83 15.74
C ALA A 315 -37.49 16.78 16.77
N GLU A 316 -36.20 16.62 17.08
CA GLU A 316 -35.45 17.52 17.98
C GLU A 316 -35.39 18.95 17.41
N LEU A 317 -35.10 19.11 16.12
CA LEU A 317 -35.09 20.42 15.45
C LEU A 317 -36.48 21.06 15.40
N THR A 318 -37.52 20.26 15.19
CA THR A 318 -38.93 20.68 15.22
C THR A 318 -39.31 21.21 16.59
N ALA A 319 -38.95 20.49 17.66
CA ALA A 319 -39.18 20.92 19.03
C ALA A 319 -38.39 22.20 19.37
N ARG A 320 -37.11 22.28 18.97
CA ARG A 320 -36.24 23.45 19.20
C ARG A 320 -36.75 24.72 18.53
N LEU A 321 -37.32 24.61 17.32
CA LEU A 321 -37.91 25.73 16.60
C LEU A 321 -39.42 25.91 16.88
N GLY A 322 -40.02 25.04 17.70
CA GLY A 322 -41.46 25.04 17.97
C GLY A 322 -42.32 24.94 16.72
N ALA A 323 -41.88 24.18 15.70
CA ALA A 323 -42.63 23.95 14.47
C ALA A 323 -43.66 22.83 14.67
N SER A 324 -44.80 22.91 13.97
CA SER A 324 -45.87 21.89 14.00
C SER A 324 -45.84 20.97 12.78
N SER A 325 -45.06 21.32 11.75
CA SER A 325 -44.91 20.53 10.53
C SER A 325 -43.52 20.69 9.91
N ARG A 326 -43.15 19.77 9.00
CA ARG A 326 -41.89 19.84 8.23
C ARG A 326 -41.77 21.13 7.41
N PHE A 327 -42.89 21.60 6.85
CA PHE A 327 -42.94 22.85 6.11
C PHE A 327 -42.68 24.05 7.04
N GLU A 328 -43.34 24.07 8.20
CA GLU A 328 -43.12 25.13 9.18
C GLU A 328 -41.69 25.10 9.75
N LEU A 329 -41.10 23.91 9.93
CA LEU A 329 -39.70 23.75 10.32
C LEU A 329 -38.77 24.44 9.31
N ALA A 330 -38.94 24.20 8.01
CA ALA A 330 -38.12 24.82 6.97
C ALA A 330 -38.23 26.35 6.96
N VAL A 331 -39.46 26.88 7.10
CA VAL A 331 -39.71 28.33 7.16
C VAL A 331 -39.04 28.96 8.39
N LYS A 332 -39.21 28.34 9.57
CA LYS A 332 -38.62 28.83 10.83
C LYS A 332 -37.11 28.72 10.84
N ALA A 333 -36.54 27.65 10.29
CA ALA A 333 -35.11 27.49 10.14
C ALA A 333 -34.50 28.59 9.26
N THR A 334 -35.13 28.88 8.11
CA THR A 334 -34.70 29.97 7.20
C THR A 334 -34.76 31.33 7.91
N ARG A 335 -35.87 31.64 8.58
CA ARG A 335 -36.03 32.90 9.35
C ARG A 335 -35.03 33.05 10.49
N SER A 336 -34.58 31.94 11.06
CA SER A 336 -33.60 31.91 12.16
C SER A 336 -32.16 31.91 11.68
N GLY A 337 -31.91 31.95 10.35
CA GLY A 337 -30.57 31.86 9.77
C GLY A 337 -29.90 30.49 9.96
N TRP A 338 -30.70 29.43 10.15
CA TRP A 338 -30.19 28.06 10.35
C TRP A 338 -29.90 27.34 9.04
N VAL A 339 -30.36 27.87 7.91
CA VAL A 339 -30.14 27.36 6.54
C VAL A 339 -29.36 28.39 5.75
#